data_AF-A0A832U3A6-F1
#
_entry.id   AF-A0A832U3A6-F1
#
_cell.length_a   1.000
_cell.length_b   1.000
_cell.length_c   1.000
_cell.angle_alpha   90.00
_cell.angle_beta   90.00
_cell.angle_gamma   90.00
#
_symmetry.space_group_name_H-M   'P 1'
#
loop_
_entity.id
_entity.type
_entity.pdbx_description
1 polymer ?
#
loop_
_entity_poly.entity_id
_entity_poly.type
_entity_poly.pdbx_seq_one_letter_code
_entity_poly.pdbx_strand_id
1 'polypeptide(L)'
;MKLILSFFVFAILTFSSLFPVSSGDSILYNLDEGYAIKDISFDTSVDSYYLAGEIKGSNNSFVIKSKDGQFLREQTIENFEIYKILNDKYSNTYVLGTSRGGNSTLAKLTSSLSKRWEVKIKFSDIDALSSFTVNDNQEVTILGYSTYKRESDTFVIKVDRNGKVIAKKILDVGPFERPYQIQENDEGDFYITGESKDKNYDMFVCKLSKDFEILWVDYFDNGNWEDGGLSLELTSEDVIATGYSGKEGWYVFDTVFFEYSKDGNVSTFTRKSLSGGSDWIRQFKRNGDYYYAILWDILTGKEYTLKLDYYFDILTKNEIAKEEIPLKIINIHDKTYLVFSKQNTIYIRDLG
;
A
#
# COMPACT_ATOMS: atom_id res chain seq x y z
N MET A 1 14.92 63.62 37.72
CA MET A 1 14.60 62.69 36.61
C MET A 1 15.77 61.74 36.43
N LYS A 2 15.66 60.51 36.94
CA LYS A 2 16.67 59.46 36.75
C LYS A 2 16.30 58.67 35.48
N LEU A 3 17.18 58.70 34.47
CA LEU A 3 17.09 57.79 33.33
C LEU A 3 17.50 56.38 33.79
N ILE A 4 16.61 55.41 33.63
CA ILE A 4 16.92 53.99 33.71
C ILE A 4 17.11 53.52 32.27
N LEU A 5 18.35 53.19 31.90
CA LEU A 5 18.67 52.51 30.65
C LEU A 5 18.33 51.02 30.84
N SER A 6 17.31 50.52 30.15
CA SER A 6 17.01 49.09 30.08
C SER A 6 17.87 48.47 28.97
N PHE A 7 18.79 47.59 29.35
CA PHE A 7 19.50 46.71 28.42
C PHE A 7 18.58 45.55 28.02
N PHE A 8 18.10 45.56 26.77
CA PHE A 8 17.53 44.36 26.16
C PHE A 8 18.66 43.53 25.56
N VAL A 9 18.90 42.35 26.12
CA VAL A 9 19.76 41.33 25.52
C VAL A 9 18.94 40.64 24.42
N PHE A 10 19.28 40.90 23.16
CA PHE A 10 18.79 40.10 22.03
C PHE A 10 19.61 38.81 21.99
N ALA A 11 19.02 37.70 22.47
CA ALA A 11 19.54 36.38 22.19
C ALA A 11 19.15 36.01 20.75
N ILE A 12 20.03 36.27 19.79
CA ILE A 12 19.92 35.75 18.44
C ILE A 12 20.30 34.26 18.52
N LEU A 13 19.29 33.40 18.61
CA LEU A 13 19.47 31.97 18.36
C LEU A 13 19.66 31.77 16.85
N THR A 14 20.91 31.80 16.40
CA THR A 14 21.27 31.30 15.09
C THR A 14 21.20 29.77 15.12
N PHE A 15 20.10 29.19 14.65
CA PHE A 15 20.11 27.78 14.26
C PHE A 15 20.91 27.68 12.95
N SER A 16 22.16 27.27 13.05
CA SER A 16 22.93 26.83 11.90
C SER A 16 22.31 25.52 11.38
N SER A 17 21.56 25.58 10.29
CA SER A 17 21.18 24.40 9.52
C SER A 17 22.41 23.90 8.74
N LEU A 18 23.32 23.23 9.45
CA LEU A 18 24.24 22.31 8.82
C LEU A 18 23.48 21.01 8.65
N PHE A 19 22.88 20.79 7.47
CA PHE A 19 22.49 19.44 7.07
C PHE A 19 23.78 18.67 6.81
N PRO A 20 24.13 17.64 7.59
CA PRO A 20 25.00 16.63 7.06
C PRO A 20 24.20 15.90 5.98
N VAL A 21 24.67 15.97 4.74
CA VAL A 21 24.37 14.96 3.73
C VAL A 21 24.97 13.66 4.25
N SER A 22 24.15 12.94 5.01
CA SER A 22 24.40 11.60 5.52
C SER A 22 23.26 10.77 4.96
N SER A 23 23.58 9.82 4.09
CA SER A 23 22.67 8.76 3.64
C SER A 23 22.29 7.88 4.84
N GLY A 24 21.39 8.38 5.69
CA GLY A 24 20.98 7.76 6.93
C GLY A 24 19.50 8.01 7.20
N ASP A 25 18.93 7.13 8.01
CA ASP A 25 17.53 7.15 8.38
C ASP A 25 17.19 8.46 9.09
N SER A 26 16.10 9.10 8.65
CA SER A 26 15.58 10.30 9.29
C SER A 26 14.36 9.94 10.13
N ILE A 27 14.20 10.58 11.28
CA ILE A 27 12.97 10.42 12.08
C ILE A 27 11.84 11.15 11.35
N LEU A 28 10.80 10.40 10.98
CA LEU A 28 9.58 10.93 10.38
C LEU A 28 8.60 11.37 11.47
N TYR A 29 8.42 10.59 12.53
CA TYR A 29 7.53 10.93 13.65
C TYR A 29 7.82 10.08 14.89
N ASN A 30 7.64 10.64 16.08
CA ASN A 30 7.66 9.87 17.34
C ASN A 30 6.23 9.69 17.84
N LEU A 31 5.77 8.45 17.93
CA LEU A 31 4.45 8.13 18.47
C LEU A 31 4.49 8.12 20.00
N ASP A 32 3.38 8.52 20.60
CA ASP A 32 3.19 8.43 22.05
C ASP A 32 3.24 6.97 22.52
N GLU A 33 3.57 6.77 23.81
CA GLU A 33 3.50 5.45 24.41
C GLU A 33 2.09 4.85 24.28
N GLY A 34 2.02 3.55 23.96
CA GLY A 34 0.75 2.86 23.71
C GLY A 34 0.24 2.93 22.27
N TYR A 35 0.80 3.76 21.39
CA TYR A 35 0.40 3.80 19.99
C TYR A 35 1.13 2.72 19.18
N ALA A 36 0.41 2.02 18.31
CA ALA A 36 0.94 0.99 17.42
C ALA A 36 0.55 1.31 15.97
N ILE A 37 1.52 1.73 15.16
CA ILE A 37 1.30 2.04 13.74
C ILE A 37 0.90 0.78 12.94
N LYS A 38 0.05 0.96 11.93
CA LYS A 38 -0.38 -0.09 10.99
C LYS A 38 -0.09 0.26 9.55
N ASP A 39 -0.38 1.50 9.15
CA ASP A 39 -0.16 1.96 7.79
C ASP A 39 0.08 3.48 7.78
N ILE A 40 0.63 3.96 6.66
CA ILE A 40 0.91 5.37 6.42
C ILE A 40 0.51 5.75 4.99
N SER A 41 0.08 6.99 4.81
CA SER A 41 -0.11 7.59 3.49
C SER A 41 0.57 8.96 3.44
N PHE A 42 1.03 9.35 2.25
CA PHE A 42 1.62 10.64 1.98
C PHE A 42 0.71 11.39 1.01
N ASP A 43 0.31 12.58 1.39
CA ASP A 43 -0.52 13.48 0.59
C ASP A 43 0.37 14.52 -0.09
N THR A 44 0.58 14.32 -1.38
CA THR A 44 1.42 15.18 -2.24
C THR A 44 0.84 16.58 -2.45
N SER A 45 -0.44 16.81 -2.17
CA SER A 45 -1.08 18.12 -2.37
C SER A 45 -0.73 19.14 -1.28
N VAL A 46 -0.33 18.65 -0.10
CA VAL A 46 -0.03 19.48 1.08
C VAL A 46 1.27 19.08 1.78
N ASP A 47 2.03 18.14 1.20
CA ASP A 47 3.25 17.53 1.74
C ASP A 47 3.08 17.12 3.20
N SER A 48 2.09 16.27 3.45
CA SER A 48 1.77 15.79 4.81
C SER A 48 1.67 14.28 4.86
N TYR A 49 2.13 13.72 5.98
CA TYR A 49 1.98 12.31 6.30
C TYR A 49 0.72 12.09 7.13
N TYR A 50 0.04 10.98 6.86
CA TYR A 50 -1.10 10.49 7.61
C TYR A 50 -0.75 9.13 8.17
N LEU A 51 -0.51 9.07 9.47
CA LEU A 51 -0.14 7.88 10.22
C LEU A 51 -1.40 7.26 10.82
N ALA A 52 -1.61 5.97 10.61
CA ALA A 52 -2.78 5.25 11.08
C ALA A 52 -2.37 4.03 11.90
N GLY A 53 -2.99 3.85 13.06
CA GLY A 53 -2.69 2.72 13.93
C GLY A 53 -3.70 2.49 15.04
N GLU A 54 -3.36 1.60 15.96
CA GLU A 54 -4.17 1.19 17.11
C GLU A 54 -3.63 1.81 18.41
N ILE A 55 -4.53 2.06 19.36
CA ILE A 55 -4.19 2.49 20.71
C ILE A 55 -4.25 1.27 21.64
N LYS A 56 -3.08 0.79 22.09
CA LYS A 56 -2.94 -0.39 22.95
C LYS A 56 -3.77 -0.26 24.22
N GLY A 57 -4.41 -1.36 24.62
CA GLY A 57 -5.28 -1.39 25.81
C GLY A 57 -6.67 -0.79 25.57
N SER A 58 -7.00 -0.43 24.32
CA SER A 58 -8.33 0.00 23.89
C SER A 58 -8.76 -0.73 22.62
N ASN A 59 -10.01 -0.52 22.18
CA ASN A 59 -10.50 -0.96 20.87
C ASN A 59 -10.49 0.21 19.86
N ASN A 60 -9.65 1.22 20.07
CA ASN A 60 -9.65 2.45 19.29
C ASN A 60 -8.45 2.50 18.36
N SER A 61 -8.65 3.13 17.20
CA SER A 61 -7.57 3.50 16.29
C SER A 61 -7.33 5.01 16.33
N PHE A 62 -6.17 5.43 15.84
CA PHE A 62 -5.84 6.83 15.62
C PHE A 62 -5.52 7.09 14.15
N VAL A 63 -5.72 8.34 13.74
CA VAL A 63 -5.15 8.91 12.53
C VAL A 63 -4.46 10.21 12.92
N ILE A 64 -3.16 10.30 12.70
CA ILE A 64 -2.35 11.51 12.95
C ILE A 64 -1.95 12.11 11.61
N LYS A 65 -2.17 13.41 11.45
CA LYS A 65 -1.61 14.21 10.38
C LYS A 65 -0.34 14.89 10.89
N SER A 66 0.76 14.73 10.18
CA SER A 66 2.04 15.39 10.47
C SER A 66 2.67 15.98 9.21
N LYS A 67 3.53 16.98 9.40
CA LYS A 67 4.33 17.60 8.34
C LYS A 67 5.70 17.94 8.89
N ASP A 68 6.76 17.55 8.18
CA ASP A 68 8.15 17.80 8.59
C ASP A 68 8.45 17.35 10.03
N GLY A 69 7.88 16.22 10.44
CA GLY A 69 7.98 15.67 11.80
C GLY A 69 7.14 16.38 12.87
N GLN A 70 6.42 17.44 12.52
CA GLN A 70 5.55 18.17 13.43
C GLN A 70 4.14 17.60 13.45
N PHE A 71 3.60 17.45 14.67
CA PHE A 71 2.18 17.14 14.87
C PHE A 71 1.31 18.28 14.36
N LEU A 72 0.30 17.95 13.54
CA LEU A 72 -0.71 18.92 13.10
C LEU A 72 -2.08 18.64 13.71
N ARG A 73 -2.51 17.38 13.68
CA ARG A 73 -3.82 16.96 14.20
C ARG A 73 -3.86 15.46 14.43
N GLU A 74 -4.74 15.03 15.34
CA GLU A 74 -5.13 13.64 15.51
C GLU A 74 -6.66 13.49 15.50
N GLN A 75 -7.12 12.34 15.02
CA GLN A 75 -8.47 11.85 15.23
C GLN A 75 -8.41 10.43 15.79
N THR A 76 -9.02 10.21 16.96
CA THR A 76 -9.31 8.86 17.47
C THR A 76 -10.59 8.32 16.81
N ILE A 77 -10.56 7.09 16.35
CA ILE A 77 -11.71 6.35 15.80
C ILE A 77 -12.08 5.28 16.81
N GLU A 78 -13.23 5.44 17.45
CA GLU A 78 -13.69 4.54 18.51
C GLU A 78 -14.15 3.18 17.98
N ASN A 79 -13.80 2.11 18.69
CA ASN A 79 -14.23 0.74 18.38
C ASN A 79 -13.97 0.32 16.92
N PHE A 80 -12.78 0.66 16.44
CA PHE A 80 -12.33 0.44 15.07
C PHE A 80 -10.88 0.00 15.07
N GLU A 81 -10.56 -1.08 14.36
CA GLU A 81 -9.22 -1.60 14.13
C GLU A 81 -8.82 -1.30 12.68
N ILE A 82 -7.85 -0.41 12.49
CA ILE A 82 -7.43 0.05 11.16
C ILE A 82 -6.43 -0.89 10.51
N TYR A 83 -6.60 -1.15 9.21
CA TYR A 83 -5.70 -2.00 8.41
C TYR A 83 -4.96 -1.20 7.35
N LYS A 84 -5.64 -0.27 6.68
CA LYS A 84 -5.10 0.50 5.56
C LYS A 84 -5.58 1.94 5.60
N ILE A 85 -4.72 2.84 5.12
CA ILE A 85 -5.01 4.27 4.96
C ILE A 85 -4.62 4.75 3.56
N LEU A 86 -5.44 5.64 3.00
CA LEU A 86 -5.18 6.31 1.73
C LEU A 86 -5.72 7.73 1.76
N ASN A 87 -5.01 8.67 1.14
CA ASN A 87 -5.46 10.03 0.92
C ASN A 87 -5.87 10.24 -0.53
N ASP A 88 -6.89 11.08 -0.77
CA ASP A 88 -7.17 11.60 -2.11
C ASP A 88 -6.43 12.93 -2.37
N LYS A 89 -6.48 13.43 -3.60
CA LYS A 89 -5.87 14.72 -3.99
C LYS A 89 -6.50 15.96 -3.35
N TYR A 90 -7.62 15.81 -2.64
CA TYR A 90 -8.30 16.87 -1.91
C TYR A 90 -8.01 16.80 -0.40
N SER A 91 -7.00 16.02 -0.02
CA SER A 91 -6.60 15.75 1.36
C SER A 91 -7.67 15.08 2.22
N ASN A 92 -8.69 14.44 1.64
CA ASN A 92 -9.55 13.55 2.45
C ASN A 92 -8.78 12.25 2.74
N THR A 93 -9.08 11.66 3.89
CA THR A 93 -8.46 10.41 4.34
C THR A 93 -9.50 9.31 4.36
N TYR A 94 -9.13 8.17 3.80
CA TYR A 94 -9.94 6.96 3.75
C TYR A 94 -9.25 5.89 4.56
N VAL A 95 -9.99 5.29 5.48
CA VAL A 95 -9.48 4.23 6.35
C VAL A 95 -10.34 2.99 6.20
N LEU A 96 -9.67 1.87 5.97
CA LEU A 96 -10.29 0.55 5.91
C LEU A 96 -9.87 -0.25 7.13
N GLY A 97 -10.83 -0.89 7.78
CA GLY A 97 -10.62 -1.61 9.02
C GLY A 97 -11.83 -2.41 9.46
N THR A 98 -11.82 -2.86 10.70
CA THR A 98 -12.93 -3.61 11.31
C THR A 98 -13.58 -2.81 12.42
N SER A 99 -14.89 -2.60 12.32
CA SER A 99 -15.68 -1.97 13.39
C SER A 99 -16.12 -2.99 14.43
N ARG A 100 -16.64 -2.49 15.56
CA ARG A 100 -17.34 -3.30 16.59
C ARG A 100 -18.27 -4.34 15.96
N GLY A 101 -18.13 -5.60 16.38
CA GLY A 101 -18.89 -6.73 15.87
C GLY A 101 -18.25 -7.44 14.66
N GLY A 102 -16.99 -7.12 14.32
CA GLY A 102 -16.22 -7.86 13.32
C GLY A 102 -16.54 -7.49 11.87
N ASN A 103 -17.17 -6.33 11.63
CA ASN A 103 -17.59 -5.94 10.29
C ASN A 103 -16.51 -5.09 9.61
N SER A 104 -16.09 -5.48 8.41
CA SER A 104 -15.27 -4.62 7.57
C SER A 104 -15.98 -3.30 7.29
N THR A 105 -15.27 -2.20 7.48
CA THR A 105 -15.83 -0.84 7.46
C THR A 105 -14.84 0.12 6.80
N LEU A 106 -15.36 0.93 5.88
CA LEU A 106 -14.66 2.05 5.28
C LEU A 106 -15.16 3.34 5.93
N ALA A 107 -14.25 4.19 6.38
CA ALA A 107 -14.59 5.52 6.87
C ALA A 107 -13.84 6.61 6.10
N LYS A 108 -14.51 7.75 5.88
CA LYS A 108 -13.92 8.95 5.31
C LYS A 108 -13.78 10.03 6.36
N LEU A 109 -12.59 10.59 6.45
CA LEU A 109 -12.27 11.79 7.20
C LEU A 109 -11.96 12.94 6.22
N THR A 110 -12.26 14.15 6.65
CA THR A 110 -11.85 15.38 5.94
C THR A 110 -10.34 15.61 6.01
N SER A 111 -9.86 16.62 5.30
CA SER A 111 -8.52 17.21 5.47
C SER A 111 -8.23 17.74 6.88
N SER A 112 -9.27 18.00 7.68
CA SER A 112 -9.17 18.28 9.11
C SER A 112 -9.41 17.04 9.97
N LEU A 113 -9.31 15.82 9.43
CA LEU A 113 -9.54 14.55 10.11
C LEU A 113 -10.93 14.37 10.77
N SER A 114 -11.88 15.26 10.53
CA SER A 114 -13.24 15.09 11.02
C SER A 114 -13.97 14.01 10.22
N LYS A 115 -14.56 13.03 10.91
CA LYS A 115 -15.34 11.94 10.28
C LYS A 115 -16.53 12.51 9.51
N ARG A 116 -16.61 12.17 8.22
CA ARG A 116 -17.74 12.52 7.34
C ARG A 116 -18.79 11.42 7.33
N TRP A 117 -18.35 10.20 7.07
CA TRP A 117 -19.19 9.02 7.00
C TRP A 117 -18.37 7.77 7.30
N GLU A 118 -19.09 6.71 7.65
CA GLU A 118 -18.59 5.34 7.72
C GLU A 118 -19.63 4.43 7.05
N VAL A 119 -19.15 3.42 6.35
CA VAL A 119 -20.00 2.46 5.65
C VAL A 119 -19.49 1.05 5.88
N LYS A 120 -20.41 0.15 6.21
CA LYS A 120 -20.13 -1.27 6.32
C LYS A 120 -19.89 -1.85 4.93
N ILE A 121 -18.75 -2.51 4.77
CA ILE A 121 -18.36 -3.23 3.57
C ILE A 121 -18.69 -4.69 3.80
N LYS A 122 -19.67 -5.19 3.06
CA LYS A 122 -20.12 -6.57 3.13
C LYS A 122 -20.59 -7.03 1.76
N PHE A 123 -19.97 -8.09 1.27
CA PHE A 123 -20.40 -8.86 0.12
C PHE A 123 -21.15 -10.13 0.58
N SER A 124 -20.55 -10.95 1.44
CA SER A 124 -21.15 -12.14 2.06
C SER A 124 -20.91 -12.19 3.59
N ASP A 125 -21.22 -13.31 4.23
CA ASP A 125 -20.99 -13.51 5.67
C ASP A 125 -19.52 -13.68 6.05
N ILE A 126 -18.65 -14.10 5.12
CA ILE A 126 -17.22 -14.30 5.37
C ILE A 126 -16.41 -13.72 4.20
N ASP A 127 -16.06 -12.44 4.32
CA ASP A 127 -15.28 -11.70 3.33
C ASP A 127 -13.87 -11.40 3.83
N ALA A 128 -12.90 -11.47 2.93
CA ALA A 128 -11.55 -10.98 3.13
C ALA A 128 -11.31 -9.80 2.17
N LEU A 129 -10.93 -8.64 2.70
CA LEU A 129 -10.58 -7.46 1.90
C LEU A 129 -9.07 -7.42 1.66
N SER A 130 -8.66 -7.11 0.44
CA SER A 130 -7.24 -7.15 0.05
C SER A 130 -6.68 -5.77 -0.29
N SER A 131 -7.39 -4.99 -1.10
CA SER A 131 -6.91 -3.69 -1.57
C SER A 131 -8.07 -2.71 -1.82
N PHE A 132 -7.76 -1.43 -1.86
CA PHE A 132 -8.69 -0.41 -2.31
C PHE A 132 -7.96 0.77 -2.96
N THR A 133 -8.67 1.47 -3.83
CA THR A 133 -8.21 2.70 -4.48
C THR A 133 -9.27 3.80 -4.36
N VAL A 134 -8.86 5.05 -4.48
CA VAL A 134 -9.75 6.22 -4.54
C VAL A 134 -9.41 7.06 -5.77
N ASN A 135 -10.43 7.42 -6.53
CA ASN A 135 -10.27 8.23 -7.74
C ASN A 135 -10.56 9.72 -7.51
N ASP A 136 -10.40 10.51 -8.57
CA ASP A 136 -10.60 11.96 -8.57
C ASP A 136 -12.05 12.41 -8.34
N ASN A 137 -13.01 11.50 -8.52
CA ASN A 137 -14.42 11.71 -8.17
C ASN A 137 -14.70 11.40 -6.69
N GLN A 138 -13.66 11.06 -5.92
CA GLN A 138 -13.72 10.66 -4.52
C GLN A 138 -14.52 9.36 -4.30
N GLU A 139 -14.61 8.53 -5.35
CA GLU A 139 -15.20 7.20 -5.31
C GLU A 139 -14.14 6.20 -4.86
N VAL A 140 -14.53 5.30 -3.96
CA VAL A 140 -13.64 4.26 -3.44
C VAL A 140 -14.04 2.92 -4.04
N THR A 141 -13.09 2.25 -4.67
CA THR A 141 -13.26 0.87 -5.14
C THR A 141 -12.49 -0.05 -4.22
N ILE A 142 -13.19 -1.01 -3.62
CA ILE A 142 -12.64 -2.00 -2.70
C ILE A 142 -12.65 -3.36 -3.38
N LEU A 143 -11.53 -4.07 -3.29
CA LEU A 143 -11.31 -5.41 -3.76
C LEU A 143 -11.26 -6.39 -2.58
N GLY A 144 -11.87 -7.55 -2.75
CA GLY A 144 -11.80 -8.64 -1.79
C GLY A 144 -12.25 -9.96 -2.41
N TYR A 145 -12.26 -11.00 -1.60
CA TYR A 145 -12.78 -12.31 -1.96
C TYR A 145 -13.61 -12.90 -0.83
N SER A 146 -14.50 -13.82 -1.16
CA SER A 146 -15.52 -14.34 -0.27
C SER A 146 -15.44 -15.85 -0.09
N THR A 147 -14.98 -16.30 1.08
CA THR A 147 -14.78 -17.74 1.34
C THR A 147 -16.08 -18.55 1.50
N TYR A 148 -17.23 -17.95 1.18
CA TYR A 148 -18.53 -18.61 1.17
C TYR A 148 -18.67 -19.51 -0.07
N LYS A 149 -18.49 -20.83 0.11
CA LYS A 149 -18.65 -21.94 -0.86
C LYS A 149 -19.16 -21.56 -2.27
N ARG A 150 -18.27 -20.98 -3.09
CA ARG A 150 -18.44 -20.73 -4.53
C ARG A 150 -17.12 -21.05 -5.24
N GLU A 151 -17.22 -21.30 -6.54
CA GLU A 151 -16.05 -21.52 -7.39
C GLU A 151 -15.33 -20.20 -7.71
N SER A 152 -16.06 -19.10 -7.94
CA SER A 152 -15.49 -17.74 -8.02
C SER A 152 -16.00 -16.89 -6.86
N ASP A 153 -15.09 -16.16 -6.22
CA ASP A 153 -15.36 -15.39 -5.02
C ASP A 153 -14.71 -14.01 -4.98
N THR A 154 -13.93 -13.63 -6.00
CA THR A 154 -13.46 -12.24 -6.13
C THR A 154 -14.65 -11.29 -6.28
N PHE A 155 -14.66 -10.21 -5.50
CA PHE A 155 -15.67 -9.17 -5.62
C PHE A 155 -15.05 -7.78 -5.59
N VAL A 156 -15.79 -6.84 -6.16
CA VAL A 156 -15.55 -5.41 -6.06
C VAL A 156 -16.76 -4.69 -5.48
N ILE A 157 -16.52 -3.70 -4.63
CA ILE A 157 -17.53 -2.80 -4.08
C ILE A 157 -17.10 -1.36 -4.35
N LYS A 158 -17.97 -0.58 -4.99
CA LYS A 158 -17.76 0.85 -5.23
C LYS A 158 -18.62 1.69 -4.29
N VAL A 159 -17.99 2.64 -3.61
CA VAL A 159 -18.61 3.58 -2.68
C VAL A 159 -18.43 4.99 -3.24
N ASP A 160 -19.51 5.76 -3.33
CA ASP A 160 -19.44 7.14 -3.80
C ASP A 160 -18.84 8.10 -2.75
N ARG A 161 -18.59 9.35 -3.16
CA ARG A 161 -18.07 10.41 -2.29
C ARG A 161 -18.87 10.68 -1.02
N ASN A 162 -20.15 10.28 -0.99
CA ASN A 162 -21.09 10.48 0.12
C ASN A 162 -21.22 9.24 1.02
N GLY A 163 -20.46 8.18 0.75
CA GLY A 163 -20.50 6.94 1.54
C GLY A 163 -21.62 5.99 1.12
N LYS A 164 -22.27 6.22 -0.02
CA LYS A 164 -23.28 5.29 -0.55
C LYS A 164 -22.60 4.21 -1.38
N VAL A 165 -22.91 2.94 -1.12
CA VAL A 165 -22.52 1.85 -2.01
C VAL A 165 -23.30 1.98 -3.33
N ILE A 166 -22.58 2.21 -4.44
CA ILE A 166 -23.16 2.41 -5.77
C ILE A 166 -22.99 1.21 -6.71
N ALA A 167 -22.07 0.30 -6.41
CA ALA A 167 -21.94 -0.96 -7.14
C ALA A 167 -21.39 -2.08 -6.24
N LYS A 168 -21.81 -3.31 -6.52
CA LYS A 168 -21.23 -4.55 -5.99
C LYS A 168 -21.25 -5.59 -7.11
N LYS A 169 -20.11 -6.22 -7.39
CA LYS A 169 -20.01 -7.22 -8.47
C LYS A 169 -19.08 -8.36 -8.06
N ILE A 170 -19.44 -9.58 -8.46
CA ILE A 170 -18.53 -10.73 -8.46
C ILE A 170 -17.79 -10.70 -9.79
N LEU A 171 -16.47 -10.89 -9.74
CA LEU A 171 -15.65 -11.00 -10.92
C LEU A 171 -15.35 -12.48 -11.12
N ASP A 172 -15.84 -13.04 -12.20
CA ASP A 172 -15.59 -14.43 -12.61
C ASP A 172 -14.26 -14.48 -13.38
N VAL A 173 -13.16 -14.34 -12.63
CA VAL A 173 -11.78 -14.32 -13.11
C VAL A 173 -11.15 -15.71 -12.99
N GLY A 174 -11.87 -16.73 -12.53
CA GLY A 174 -11.39 -18.11 -12.47
C GLY A 174 -11.88 -18.87 -11.24
N PRO A 175 -11.45 -20.13 -11.07
CA PRO A 175 -11.74 -20.89 -9.87
C PRO A 175 -10.86 -20.47 -8.68
N PHE A 176 -11.46 -20.41 -7.49
CA PHE A 176 -10.84 -20.18 -6.17
C PHE A 176 -9.85 -19.00 -6.14
N GLU A 177 -10.30 -17.82 -6.55
CA GLU A 177 -9.43 -16.66 -6.74
C GLU A 177 -9.08 -15.95 -5.43
N ARG A 178 -7.83 -15.49 -5.29
CA ARG A 178 -7.44 -14.52 -4.25
C ARG A 178 -6.81 -13.30 -4.90
N PRO A 179 -7.57 -12.19 -4.98
CA PRO A 179 -7.08 -10.96 -5.58
C PRO A 179 -6.30 -10.16 -4.53
N TYR A 180 -5.10 -9.69 -4.85
CA TYR A 180 -4.22 -9.03 -3.88
C TYR A 180 -4.10 -7.51 -4.06
N GLN A 181 -4.12 -7.01 -5.30
CA GLN A 181 -4.04 -5.58 -5.57
C GLN A 181 -5.02 -5.16 -6.67
N ILE A 182 -5.59 -3.97 -6.50
CA ILE A 182 -6.31 -3.24 -7.53
C ILE A 182 -5.66 -1.88 -7.77
N GLN A 183 -5.58 -1.45 -9.02
CA GLN A 183 -5.29 -0.07 -9.42
C GLN A 183 -6.35 0.43 -10.40
N GLU A 184 -6.57 1.74 -10.45
CA GLU A 184 -7.45 2.41 -11.42
C GLU A 184 -6.59 3.34 -12.28
N ASN A 185 -6.77 3.31 -13.60
CA ASN A 185 -6.07 4.21 -14.51
C ASN A 185 -6.89 5.52 -14.73
N ASP A 186 -6.31 6.46 -15.47
CA ASP A 186 -6.95 7.76 -15.75
C ASP A 186 -8.22 7.65 -16.64
N GLU A 187 -8.41 6.52 -17.33
CA GLU A 187 -9.61 6.23 -18.12
C GLU A 187 -10.75 5.66 -17.26
N GLY A 188 -10.48 5.35 -15.98
CA GLY A 188 -11.41 4.72 -15.05
C GLY A 188 -11.50 3.20 -15.18
N ASP A 189 -10.62 2.58 -15.97
CA ASP A 189 -10.47 1.13 -16.03
C ASP A 189 -9.66 0.63 -14.82
N PHE A 190 -9.95 -0.59 -14.38
CA PHE A 190 -9.30 -1.22 -13.24
C PHE A 190 -8.38 -2.35 -13.69
N TYR A 191 -7.29 -2.52 -12.95
CA TYR A 191 -6.36 -3.63 -13.11
C TYR A 191 -6.26 -4.37 -11.80
N ILE A 192 -6.36 -5.70 -11.85
CA ILE A 192 -6.30 -6.60 -10.70
C ILE A 192 -5.25 -7.66 -10.94
N THR A 193 -4.50 -8.02 -9.90
CA THR A 193 -3.66 -9.22 -9.91
C THR A 193 -3.92 -10.06 -8.67
N GLY A 194 -3.69 -11.35 -8.81
CA GLY A 194 -3.90 -12.32 -7.76
C GLY A 194 -3.44 -13.71 -8.14
N GLU A 195 -3.90 -14.67 -7.37
CA GLU A 195 -3.80 -16.10 -7.67
C GLU A 195 -5.19 -16.67 -7.98
N SER A 196 -5.25 -17.62 -8.90
CA SER A 196 -6.44 -18.43 -9.21
C SER A 196 -6.04 -19.88 -9.10
N LYS A 197 -6.90 -20.76 -8.61
CA LYS A 197 -6.57 -22.17 -8.43
C LYS A 197 -7.56 -23.07 -9.13
N ASP A 198 -7.13 -23.73 -10.20
CA ASP A 198 -7.82 -24.94 -10.68
C ASP A 198 -7.15 -26.19 -10.09
N LYS A 199 -5.84 -26.38 -10.35
CA LYS A 199 -5.01 -27.47 -9.79
C LYS A 199 -3.92 -26.92 -8.88
N ASN A 200 -3.02 -26.11 -9.43
CA ASN A 200 -2.06 -25.29 -8.70
C ASN A 200 -2.54 -23.84 -8.70
N TYR A 201 -1.91 -22.97 -7.91
CA TYR A 201 -2.12 -21.54 -8.05
C TYR A 201 -1.45 -21.05 -9.33
N ASP A 202 -2.22 -20.35 -10.16
CA ASP A 202 -1.76 -19.60 -11.32
C ASP A 202 -1.87 -18.10 -11.02
N MET A 203 -0.89 -17.32 -11.47
CA MET A 203 -1.00 -15.87 -11.40
C MET A 203 -2.02 -15.40 -12.44
N PHE A 204 -2.94 -14.51 -12.06
CA PHE A 204 -3.77 -13.80 -13.03
C PHE A 204 -3.50 -12.30 -13.03
N VAL A 205 -3.69 -11.70 -14.20
CA VAL A 205 -3.84 -10.24 -14.37
C VAL A 205 -5.12 -10.00 -15.14
N CYS A 206 -5.95 -9.10 -14.64
CA CYS A 206 -7.27 -8.83 -15.20
C CYS A 206 -7.48 -7.34 -15.34
N LYS A 207 -7.95 -6.92 -16.52
CA LYS A 207 -8.43 -5.56 -16.76
C LYS A 207 -9.94 -5.53 -16.79
N LEU A 208 -10.52 -4.58 -16.08
CA LEU A 208 -11.94 -4.30 -16.04
C LEU A 208 -12.23 -2.90 -16.57
N SER A 209 -13.40 -2.72 -17.15
CA SER A 209 -13.95 -1.39 -17.41
C SER A 209 -14.37 -0.68 -16.10
N LYS A 210 -14.67 0.61 -16.20
CA LYS A 210 -15.25 1.42 -15.11
C LYS A 210 -16.53 0.84 -14.46
N ASP A 211 -17.27 0.04 -15.23
CA ASP A 211 -18.50 -0.64 -14.83
C ASP A 211 -18.24 -2.09 -14.36
N PHE A 212 -16.97 -2.44 -14.20
CA PHE A 212 -16.48 -3.75 -13.77
C PHE A 212 -16.76 -4.91 -14.73
N GLU A 213 -16.96 -4.63 -16.03
CA GLU A 213 -16.94 -5.68 -17.05
C GLU A 213 -15.50 -6.09 -17.36
N ILE A 214 -15.23 -7.41 -17.41
CA ILE A 214 -13.92 -7.95 -17.79
C ILE A 214 -13.64 -7.58 -19.25
N LEU A 215 -12.57 -6.81 -19.46
CA LEU A 215 -12.08 -6.46 -20.79
C LEU A 215 -11.11 -7.52 -21.30
N TRP A 216 -10.22 -7.97 -20.41
CA TRP A 216 -9.36 -9.12 -20.65
C TRP A 216 -8.89 -9.71 -19.31
N VAL A 217 -8.52 -10.98 -19.35
CA VAL A 217 -7.81 -11.69 -18.28
C VAL A 217 -6.72 -12.53 -18.93
N ASP A 218 -5.54 -12.52 -18.33
CA ASP A 218 -4.45 -13.41 -18.67
C ASP A 218 -4.04 -14.22 -17.44
N TYR A 219 -3.60 -15.45 -17.68
CA TYR A 219 -3.11 -16.37 -16.65
C TYR A 219 -1.71 -16.80 -16.99
N PHE A 220 -0.81 -16.65 -16.04
CA PHE A 220 0.49 -17.26 -16.11
C PHE A 220 0.48 -18.58 -15.33
N ASP A 221 0.51 -19.67 -16.10
CA ASP A 221 0.59 -21.06 -15.64
C ASP A 221 1.93 -21.65 -16.12
N ASN A 222 2.86 -21.87 -15.18
CA ASN A 222 4.15 -22.53 -15.46
C ASN A 222 4.09 -24.06 -15.20
N GLY A 223 2.92 -24.66 -15.44
CA GLY A 223 2.62 -26.08 -15.37
C GLY A 223 2.36 -26.57 -13.94
N ASN A 224 3.31 -27.31 -13.39
CA ASN A 224 3.18 -27.90 -12.04
C ASN A 224 3.80 -27.00 -10.96
N TRP A 225 3.80 -25.70 -11.19
CA TRP A 225 4.39 -24.71 -10.28
C TRP A 225 3.26 -23.96 -9.58
N GLU A 226 3.60 -23.37 -8.44
CA GLU A 226 2.76 -22.42 -7.74
C GLU A 226 3.18 -21.02 -8.22
N ASP A 227 2.25 -20.32 -8.83
CA ASP A 227 2.40 -19.00 -9.41
C ASP A 227 1.34 -18.08 -8.79
N GLY A 228 1.70 -16.86 -8.42
CA GLY A 228 0.76 -15.93 -7.81
C GLY A 228 1.16 -14.48 -7.97
N GLY A 229 0.23 -13.66 -8.44
CA GLY A 229 0.42 -12.22 -8.57
C GLY A 229 0.43 -11.57 -7.20
N LEU A 230 1.28 -10.57 -6.98
CA LEU A 230 1.42 -9.92 -5.67
C LEU A 230 1.21 -8.41 -5.76
N SER A 231 1.68 -7.79 -6.83
CA SER A 231 1.62 -6.34 -6.95
C SER A 231 1.52 -5.86 -8.40
N LEU A 232 0.93 -4.68 -8.58
CA LEU A 232 0.76 -3.97 -9.85
C LEU A 232 1.38 -2.58 -9.75
N GLU A 233 1.87 -2.06 -10.88
CA GLU A 233 2.17 -0.65 -11.11
C GLU A 233 1.68 -0.24 -12.50
N LEU A 234 1.02 0.92 -12.61
CA LEU A 234 0.56 1.46 -13.88
C LEU A 234 1.59 2.40 -14.49
N THR A 235 1.74 2.34 -15.80
CA THR A 235 2.39 3.36 -16.62
C THR A 235 1.35 4.04 -17.50
N SER A 236 1.75 5.04 -18.29
CA SER A 236 0.83 5.70 -19.24
C SER A 236 0.38 4.78 -20.38
N GLU A 237 1.12 3.69 -20.65
CA GLU A 237 0.89 2.82 -21.81
C GLU A 237 0.52 1.39 -21.37
N ASP A 238 1.15 0.92 -20.29
CA ASP A 238 1.19 -0.47 -19.89
C ASP A 238 0.87 -0.65 -18.40
N VAL A 239 0.56 -1.89 -18.01
CA VAL A 239 0.51 -2.33 -16.62
C VAL A 239 1.63 -3.33 -16.36
N ILE A 240 2.33 -3.13 -15.25
CA ILE A 240 3.40 -4.01 -14.80
C ILE A 240 2.86 -4.82 -13.64
N ALA A 241 2.87 -6.15 -13.77
CA ALA A 241 2.53 -7.08 -12.72
C ALA A 241 3.78 -7.80 -12.22
N THR A 242 3.87 -8.01 -10.92
CA THR A 242 4.89 -8.86 -10.31
C THR A 242 4.27 -9.88 -9.38
N GLY A 243 4.91 -11.05 -9.32
CA GLY A 243 4.44 -12.19 -8.56
C GLY A 243 5.58 -13.14 -8.23
N TYR A 244 5.21 -14.27 -7.65
CA TYR A 244 6.11 -15.38 -7.39
C TYR A 244 5.84 -16.52 -8.37
N SER A 245 6.86 -17.34 -8.63
CA SER A 245 6.75 -18.53 -9.45
C SER A 245 7.76 -19.58 -8.98
N GLY A 246 7.30 -20.77 -8.61
CA GLY A 246 8.20 -21.82 -8.12
C GLY A 246 7.54 -23.18 -7.96
N LYS A 247 8.36 -24.22 -7.88
CA LYS A 247 7.85 -25.59 -7.82
C LYS A 247 7.27 -25.92 -6.44
N GLU A 248 6.06 -26.48 -6.43
CA GLU A 248 5.38 -26.96 -5.22
C GLU A 248 6.30 -27.89 -4.40
N GLY A 249 6.33 -27.69 -3.07
CA GLY A 249 7.07 -28.52 -2.11
C GLY A 249 8.56 -28.21 -1.94
N TRP A 250 9.16 -27.41 -2.82
CA TRP A 250 10.55 -26.95 -2.68
C TRP A 250 10.62 -25.57 -2.02
N TYR A 251 9.51 -24.81 -2.01
CA TYR A 251 9.39 -23.46 -1.42
C TYR A 251 10.51 -22.52 -1.87
N VAL A 252 10.99 -22.68 -3.11
CA VAL A 252 11.93 -21.74 -3.74
C VAL A 252 11.16 -21.07 -4.86
N PHE A 253 10.76 -19.83 -4.60
CA PHE A 253 10.06 -18.99 -5.56
C PHE A 253 11.04 -17.97 -6.15
N ASP A 254 11.03 -17.87 -7.48
CA ASP A 254 11.63 -16.74 -8.18
C ASP A 254 10.58 -15.64 -8.33
N THR A 255 11.03 -14.39 -8.41
CA THR A 255 10.17 -13.27 -8.76
C THR A 255 9.94 -13.25 -10.26
N VAL A 256 8.68 -13.10 -10.69
CA VAL A 256 8.31 -12.88 -12.09
C VAL A 256 7.75 -11.48 -12.29
N PHE A 257 8.01 -10.91 -13.46
CA PHE A 257 7.52 -9.61 -13.90
C PHE A 257 6.91 -9.75 -15.29
N PHE A 258 5.76 -9.12 -15.47
CA PHE A 258 5.04 -9.05 -16.74
C PHE A 258 4.69 -7.61 -17.03
N GLU A 259 4.92 -7.19 -18.27
CA GLU A 259 4.45 -5.92 -18.78
C GLU A 259 3.35 -6.23 -19.81
N TYR A 260 2.16 -5.70 -19.57
CA TYR A 260 1.01 -5.86 -20.44
C TYR A 260 0.66 -4.52 -21.06
N SER A 261 0.50 -4.51 -22.38
CA SER A 261 -0.19 -3.42 -23.06
C SER A 261 -1.61 -3.25 -22.53
N LYS A 262 -2.18 -2.06 -22.70
CA LYS A 262 -3.59 -1.79 -22.37
C LYS A 262 -4.60 -2.78 -22.98
N ASP A 263 -4.24 -3.40 -24.11
CA ASP A 263 -5.06 -4.36 -24.86
C ASP A 263 -4.85 -5.82 -24.40
N GLY A 264 -4.00 -6.05 -23.39
CA GLY A 264 -3.79 -7.36 -22.77
C GLY A 264 -2.69 -8.21 -23.42
N ASN A 265 -1.96 -7.68 -24.40
CA ASN A 265 -0.80 -8.39 -24.96
C ASN A 265 0.41 -8.22 -24.03
N VAL A 266 1.07 -9.33 -23.68
CA VAL A 266 2.35 -9.33 -22.95
C VAL A 266 3.46 -8.80 -23.85
N SER A 267 4.04 -7.65 -23.49
CA SER A 267 5.19 -7.06 -24.19
C SER A 267 6.51 -7.62 -23.64
N THR A 268 6.58 -7.84 -22.33
CA THR A 268 7.80 -8.31 -21.65
C THR A 268 7.47 -9.34 -20.56
N PHE A 269 8.28 -10.40 -20.49
CA PHE A 269 8.33 -11.33 -19.36
C PHE A 269 9.77 -11.42 -18.83
N THR A 270 9.94 -11.29 -17.51
CA THR A 270 11.23 -11.41 -16.84
C THR A 270 11.11 -12.24 -15.57
N ARG A 271 12.05 -13.17 -15.35
CA ARG A 271 12.18 -13.93 -14.11
C ARG A 271 13.52 -13.60 -13.44
N LYS A 272 13.51 -13.33 -12.13
CA LYS A 272 14.69 -13.02 -11.32
C LYS A 272 14.67 -13.82 -10.02
N SER A 273 15.83 -14.35 -9.65
CA SER A 273 16.11 -14.80 -8.29
C SER A 273 16.81 -13.67 -7.54
N LEU A 274 16.08 -12.94 -6.70
CA LEU A 274 16.52 -11.69 -6.08
C LEU A 274 17.19 -11.92 -4.72
N SER A 275 16.72 -12.91 -3.94
CA SER A 275 17.35 -13.28 -2.67
C SER A 275 18.38 -14.40 -2.78
N GLY A 276 18.25 -15.29 -3.78
CA GLY A 276 18.92 -16.59 -3.83
C GLY A 276 18.23 -17.65 -2.93
N GLY A 277 17.07 -17.30 -2.35
CA GLY A 277 16.19 -18.11 -1.53
C GLY A 277 14.77 -18.10 -2.11
N SER A 278 13.76 -17.81 -1.29
CA SER A 278 12.35 -17.85 -1.72
C SER A 278 11.72 -16.46 -1.75
N ASP A 279 11.64 -15.87 -2.93
CA ASP A 279 11.28 -14.47 -3.10
C ASP A 279 9.77 -14.23 -2.95
N TRP A 280 9.41 -13.28 -2.09
CA TRP A 280 8.05 -12.78 -1.95
C TRP A 280 8.02 -11.25 -1.91
N ILE A 281 7.48 -10.63 -2.96
CA ILE A 281 7.35 -9.18 -3.04
C ILE A 281 6.15 -8.70 -2.21
N ARG A 282 6.42 -8.05 -1.07
CA ARG A 282 5.37 -7.49 -0.19
C ARG A 282 4.78 -6.19 -0.72
N GLN A 283 5.60 -5.43 -1.45
CA GLN A 283 5.18 -4.22 -2.13
C GLN A 283 6.12 -3.96 -3.30
N PHE A 284 5.54 -3.55 -4.42
CA PHE A 284 6.25 -3.05 -5.59
C PHE A 284 5.80 -1.61 -5.86
N LYS A 285 6.73 -0.73 -6.27
CA LYS A 285 6.46 0.69 -6.48
C LYS A 285 7.35 1.21 -7.60
N ARG A 286 6.77 1.90 -8.60
CA ARG A 286 7.53 2.56 -9.66
C ARG A 286 7.78 4.03 -9.31
N ASN A 287 8.95 4.55 -9.65
CA ASN A 287 9.21 5.99 -9.66
C ASN A 287 10.20 6.35 -10.77
N GLY A 288 9.73 7.09 -11.79
CA GLY A 288 10.50 7.32 -13.01
C GLY A 288 10.87 6.00 -13.69
N ASP A 289 12.14 5.84 -14.03
CA ASP A 289 12.68 4.65 -14.71
C ASP A 289 13.10 3.51 -13.76
N TYR A 290 12.84 3.67 -12.46
CA TYR A 290 13.23 2.71 -11.43
C TYR A 290 12.04 2.07 -10.76
N TYR A 291 12.27 0.86 -10.25
CA TYR A 291 11.33 0.15 -9.41
C TYR A 291 11.91 -0.08 -8.02
N TYR A 292 11.04 -0.10 -7.03
CA TYR A 292 11.40 -0.27 -5.63
C TYR A 292 10.52 -1.35 -5.03
N ALA A 293 11.12 -2.21 -4.22
CA ALA A 293 10.39 -3.32 -3.63
C ALA A 293 10.79 -3.61 -2.19
N ILE A 294 9.82 -4.09 -1.41
CA ILE A 294 10.07 -4.82 -0.16
C ILE A 294 10.03 -6.31 -0.52
N LEU A 295 11.18 -6.96 -0.49
CA LEU A 295 11.34 -8.38 -0.75
C LEU A 295 11.44 -9.12 0.59
N TRP A 296 10.63 -10.15 0.78
CA TRP A 296 10.78 -11.10 1.87
C TRP A 296 11.31 -12.41 1.31
N ASP A 297 12.47 -12.84 1.80
CA ASP A 297 12.96 -14.20 1.59
C ASP A 297 12.29 -15.11 2.62
N ILE A 298 11.26 -15.84 2.19
CA ILE A 298 10.46 -16.70 3.07
C ILE A 298 11.33 -17.80 3.70
N LEU A 299 12.32 -18.30 2.97
CA LEU A 299 13.15 -19.41 3.41
C LEU A 299 14.08 -19.01 4.56
N THR A 300 14.66 -17.80 4.47
CA THR A 300 15.60 -17.30 5.49
C THR A 300 14.93 -16.41 6.54
N GLY A 301 13.72 -15.92 6.28
CA GLY A 301 13.01 -14.95 7.10
C GLY A 301 13.58 -13.53 7.00
N LYS A 302 14.53 -13.27 6.08
CA LYS A 302 15.15 -11.97 5.89
C LYS A 302 14.32 -11.10 4.96
N GLU A 303 14.26 -9.81 5.25
CA GLU A 303 13.62 -8.84 4.38
C GLU A 303 14.64 -7.88 3.77
N TYR A 304 14.37 -7.40 2.57
CA TYR A 304 15.25 -6.51 1.82
C TYR A 304 14.45 -5.37 1.22
N THR A 305 15.07 -4.20 1.15
CA THR A 305 14.67 -3.16 0.20
C THR A 305 15.49 -3.30 -1.07
N LEU A 306 14.82 -3.17 -2.21
CA LEU A 306 15.44 -3.22 -3.52
C LEU A 306 15.21 -1.90 -4.26
N LYS A 307 16.22 -1.46 -5.00
CA LYS A 307 16.09 -0.56 -6.14
C LYS A 307 16.47 -1.36 -7.39
N LEU A 308 15.58 -1.39 -8.37
CA LEU A 308 15.73 -2.11 -9.62
C LEU A 308 15.74 -1.13 -10.80
N ASP A 309 16.46 -1.47 -11.86
CA ASP A 309 16.41 -0.75 -13.13
C ASP A 309 15.18 -1.12 -13.98
N TYR A 310 15.11 -0.55 -15.18
CA TYR A 310 14.01 -0.81 -16.13
C TYR A 310 13.84 -2.30 -16.49
N TYR A 311 14.91 -3.09 -16.45
CA TYR A 311 14.92 -4.53 -16.76
C TYR A 311 14.78 -5.41 -15.50
N PHE A 312 14.40 -4.79 -14.38
CA PHE A 312 14.27 -5.41 -13.06
C PHE A 312 15.60 -5.98 -12.52
N ASP A 313 16.75 -5.50 -13.01
CA ASP A 313 18.06 -5.85 -12.46
C ASP A 313 18.34 -5.04 -11.19
N ILE A 314 18.95 -5.71 -10.19
CA ILE A 314 19.22 -5.10 -8.88
C ILE A 314 20.30 -4.03 -9.02
N LEU A 315 19.92 -2.78 -8.74
CA LEU A 315 20.84 -1.66 -8.57
C LEU A 315 21.32 -1.55 -7.12
N THR A 316 20.39 -1.65 -6.16
CA THR A 316 20.71 -1.70 -4.73
C THR A 316 19.86 -2.75 -4.03
N LYS A 317 20.45 -3.41 -3.03
CA LYS A 317 19.78 -4.39 -2.16
C LYS A 317 20.30 -4.21 -0.74
N ASN A 318 19.41 -3.79 0.16
CA ASN A 318 19.74 -3.55 1.57
C ASN A 318 18.87 -4.44 2.46
N GLU A 319 19.49 -5.23 3.34
CA GLU A 319 18.77 -6.02 4.35
C GLU A 319 18.09 -5.10 5.35
N ILE A 320 16.81 -5.36 5.63
CA ILE A 320 16.03 -4.68 6.67
C ILE A 320 16.37 -5.35 7.99
N ALA A 321 16.80 -4.55 8.98
CA ALA A 321 17.22 -5.09 10.27
C ALA A 321 16.03 -5.71 11.01
N LYS A 322 16.26 -6.75 11.81
CA LYS A 322 15.19 -7.54 12.45
C LYS A 322 14.29 -6.70 13.38
N GLU A 323 14.82 -5.64 13.95
CA GLU A 323 14.08 -4.71 14.80
C GLU A 323 13.33 -3.60 14.04
N GLU A 324 13.52 -3.52 12.72
CA GLU A 324 12.79 -2.62 11.83
C GLU A 324 11.56 -3.34 11.30
N ILE A 325 10.39 -2.71 11.47
CA ILE A 325 9.13 -3.21 10.94
C ILE A 325 8.78 -2.32 9.73
N PRO A 326 8.99 -2.79 8.49
CA PRO A 326 8.68 -2.00 7.32
C PRO A 326 7.18 -1.82 7.17
N LEU A 327 6.77 -0.58 6.92
CA LEU A 327 5.37 -0.21 6.76
C LEU A 327 5.02 -0.09 5.28
N LYS A 328 5.80 0.73 4.55
CA LYS A 328 5.47 1.08 3.17
C LYS A 328 6.64 1.72 2.44
N ILE A 329 6.72 1.46 1.14
CA ILE A 329 7.44 2.28 0.17
C ILE A 329 6.49 3.38 -0.33
N ILE A 330 6.96 4.63 -0.28
CA ILE A 330 6.24 5.80 -0.76
C ILE A 330 7.11 6.63 -1.69
N ASN A 331 6.49 7.21 -2.70
CA ASN A 331 7.13 8.22 -3.54
C ASN A 331 6.81 9.59 -2.95
N ILE A 332 7.84 10.42 -2.80
CA ILE A 332 7.74 11.81 -2.36
C ILE A 332 8.47 12.63 -3.41
N HIS A 333 7.69 13.29 -4.26
CA HIS A 333 8.19 13.98 -5.45
C HIS A 333 9.06 13.04 -6.32
N ASP A 334 10.31 13.40 -6.56
CA ASP A 334 11.29 12.67 -7.39
C ASP A 334 12.00 11.52 -6.66
N LYS A 335 11.73 11.34 -5.37
CA LYS A 335 12.42 10.36 -4.52
C LYS A 335 11.50 9.28 -4.00
N THR A 336 12.09 8.13 -3.68
CA THR A 336 11.40 6.97 -3.13
C THR A 336 11.99 6.59 -1.80
N TYR A 337 11.11 6.33 -0.83
CA TYR A 337 11.51 6.09 0.54
C TYR A 337 10.86 4.82 1.09
N LEU A 338 11.62 4.09 1.91
CA LEU A 338 11.05 3.14 2.86
C LEU A 338 10.63 3.91 4.11
N VAL A 339 9.38 3.74 4.53
CA VAL A 339 8.92 4.09 5.86
C VAL A 339 8.84 2.82 6.70
N PHE A 340 9.44 2.86 7.88
CA PHE A 340 9.46 1.74 8.82
C PHE A 340 9.37 2.23 10.25
N SER A 341 8.94 1.35 11.15
CA SER A 341 8.91 1.63 12.58
C SER A 341 9.99 0.84 13.32
N LYS A 342 10.56 1.46 14.34
CA LYS A 342 11.42 0.79 15.32
C LYS A 342 11.00 1.30 16.69
N GLN A 343 10.43 0.40 17.49
CA GLN A 343 9.71 0.75 18.73
C GLN A 343 8.57 1.75 18.44
N ASN A 344 8.57 2.91 19.10
CA ASN A 344 7.55 3.95 18.94
C ASN A 344 7.97 5.05 17.97
N THR A 345 9.14 4.94 17.32
CA THR A 345 9.62 5.92 16.34
C THR A 345 9.40 5.41 14.93
N ILE A 346 8.89 6.29 14.08
CA ILE A 346 8.72 6.09 12.64
C ILE A 346 9.88 6.77 11.94
N TYR A 347 10.56 6.01 11.09
CA TYR A 347 11.71 6.44 10.32
C TYR A 347 11.39 6.45 8.84
N ILE A 348 12.13 7.27 8.10
CA ILE A 348 12.11 7.32 6.65
C ILE A 348 13.54 7.18 6.11
N ARG A 349 13.73 6.29 5.14
CA ARG A 349 15.01 5.95 4.52
C ARG A 349 14.91 6.15 3.01
N ASP A 350 15.76 7.02 2.46
CA ASP A 350 15.90 7.21 1.01
C ASP A 350 16.45 5.90 0.40
N LEU A 351 15.78 5.35 -0.61
CA LEU A 351 16.18 4.08 -1.24
C LEU A 351 17.19 4.23 -2.37
N GLY A 352 17.75 5.43 -2.51
CA GLY A 352 18.95 5.73 -3.28
C GLY A 352 18.72 5.99 -4.74
#